data_AF-A0A2E2AQL3-F1
#
_entry.id   AF-A0A2E2AQL3-F1
#
_cell.length_a   1.000
_cell.length_b   1.000
_cell.length_c   1.000
_cell.angle_alpha   90.00
_cell.angle_beta   90.00
_cell.angle_gamma   90.00
#
_symmetry.space_group_name_H-M   'P 1'
#
loop_
_entity.id
_entity.type
_entity.pdbx_description
1 polymer ?
#
loop_
_entity_poly.entity_id
_entity_poly.type
_entity_poly.pdbx_seq_one_letter_code
_entity_poly.pdbx_strand_id
1 'polypeptide(L)'
;ADIIGARSTGPVVGGADYICTQPNHWLFANSGMKKGEGIPGLVGWEWHGDPANIPGLEIVAQGTTNSGAGTGTYTSTLYPGPKGNLVFNASSCWWGDGLSEPPGYVRPAAHGATPQGPDKRVQVITTNLLDHLKAQ
;
A
#
# COMPACT_ATOMS: atom_id res chain seq x y z
N ALA A 1 4.16 -13.27 -8.03
CA ALA A 1 3.27 -12.08 -7.92
C ALA A 1 1.85 -12.38 -8.43
N ASP A 2 1.61 -13.58 -8.95
CA ASP A 2 0.49 -13.88 -9.86
C ASP A 2 -0.87 -14.03 -9.15
N ILE A 3 -0.89 -13.93 -7.81
CA ILE A 3 -2.09 -14.07 -6.97
C ILE A 3 -2.43 -12.77 -6.22
N ILE A 4 -1.43 -11.98 -5.84
CA ILE A 4 -1.61 -10.74 -5.05
C ILE A 4 -1.02 -9.52 -5.76
N GLY A 5 -0.82 -9.60 -7.08
CA GLY A 5 -0.39 -8.48 -7.93
C GLY A 5 1.09 -8.08 -7.83
N ALA A 6 1.76 -8.31 -6.70
CA ALA A 6 3.18 -8.05 -6.46
C ALA A 6 3.82 -9.20 -5.67
N ARG A 7 5.14 -9.19 -5.47
CA ARG A 7 5.88 -10.24 -4.74
C ARG A 7 6.98 -9.68 -3.86
N SER A 8 7.46 -10.48 -2.92
CA SER A 8 8.71 -10.18 -2.22
C SER A 8 9.86 -10.14 -3.23
N THR A 9 10.58 -9.02 -3.25
CA THR A 9 11.81 -8.81 -4.02
C THR A 9 12.96 -8.62 -3.05
N GLY A 10 14.22 -8.85 -3.43
CA GLY A 10 15.36 -8.50 -2.59
C GLY A 10 15.73 -7.02 -2.75
N PRO A 11 15.94 -6.23 -1.67
CA PRO A 11 15.64 -6.52 -0.26
C PRO A 11 14.14 -6.63 0.04
N VAL A 12 13.72 -7.50 0.99
CA VAL A 12 12.29 -7.73 1.31
C VAL A 12 11.77 -6.79 2.41
N VAL A 13 12.69 -6.27 3.22
CA VAL A 13 12.38 -5.37 4.34
C VAL A 13 12.88 -3.97 4.05
N GLY A 14 12.22 -2.95 4.60
CA GLY A 14 12.62 -1.56 4.45
C GLY A 14 11.54 -0.60 4.89
N GLY A 15 11.85 0.69 4.77
CA GLY A 15 10.96 1.80 5.08
C GLY A 15 10.75 2.72 3.87
N ALA A 16 9.54 3.23 3.69
CA ALA A 16 9.23 4.32 2.76
C ALA A 16 7.92 5.04 3.12
N ASP A 17 7.66 6.14 2.43
CA ASP A 17 6.36 6.77 2.38
C ASP A 17 5.45 6.05 1.37
N TYR A 18 4.15 5.99 1.64
CA TYR A 18 3.16 5.46 0.70
C TYR A 18 2.73 6.54 -0.30
N ILE A 19 3.30 6.53 -1.52
CA ILE A 19 3.27 7.59 -2.51
C ILE A 19 2.26 7.25 -3.62
N CYS A 20 1.22 8.07 -3.75
CA CYS A 20 0.18 7.86 -4.75
C CYS A 20 0.69 8.12 -6.17
N THR A 21 0.42 7.19 -7.09
CA THR A 21 0.74 7.32 -8.52
C THR A 21 -0.46 7.75 -9.35
N GLN A 22 -1.69 7.43 -8.90
CA GLN A 22 -2.93 7.63 -9.64
C GLN A 22 -4.03 8.30 -8.79
N PRO A 23 -3.93 9.59 -8.42
CA PRO A 23 -4.88 10.22 -7.48
C PRO A 23 -6.32 10.30 -8.00
N ASN A 24 -6.53 10.22 -9.32
CA ASN A 24 -7.86 10.23 -9.94
C ASN A 24 -8.52 8.84 -9.99
N HIS A 25 -7.82 7.80 -9.56
CA HIS A 25 -8.36 6.44 -9.48
C HIS A 25 -9.43 6.37 -8.37
N TRP A 26 -10.52 5.62 -8.59
CA TRP A 26 -11.67 5.57 -7.67
C TRP A 26 -11.28 5.19 -6.24
N LEU A 27 -10.25 4.35 -6.08
CA LEU A 27 -9.68 3.95 -4.80
C LEU A 27 -9.31 5.15 -3.92
N PHE A 28 -8.85 6.25 -4.53
CA PHE A 28 -8.42 7.46 -3.83
C PHE A 28 -9.48 8.57 -3.78
N ALA A 29 -10.69 8.32 -4.30
CA ALA A 29 -11.76 9.31 -4.29
C ALA A 29 -11.98 9.87 -2.87
N ASN A 30 -12.01 11.20 -2.75
CA ASN A 30 -12.17 11.93 -1.48
C ASN A 30 -11.10 11.67 -0.41
N SER A 31 -10.00 10.97 -0.73
CA SER A 31 -8.90 10.76 0.20
C SER A 31 -8.08 12.03 0.42
N GLY A 32 -7.99 12.89 -0.61
CA GLY A 32 -7.08 14.02 -0.64
C GLY A 32 -5.64 13.66 -1.02
N MET A 33 -5.36 12.39 -1.36
CA MET A 33 -4.08 11.98 -1.93
C MET A 33 -3.78 12.76 -3.22
N LYS A 34 -2.52 13.13 -3.41
CA LYS A 34 -2.03 13.79 -4.63
C LYS A 34 -0.93 12.95 -5.25
N LYS A 35 -0.75 13.07 -6.57
CA LYS A 35 0.31 12.37 -7.29
C LYS A 35 1.67 12.79 -6.73
N GLY A 36 2.48 11.81 -6.32
CA GLY A 36 3.81 12.05 -5.75
C GLY A 36 3.80 12.46 -4.26
N GLU A 37 2.63 12.67 -3.65
CA GLU A 37 2.53 12.89 -2.21
C GLU A 37 2.45 11.55 -1.47
N GLY A 38 3.19 11.46 -0.36
CA GLY A 38 3.32 10.27 0.46
C GLY A 38 2.51 10.33 1.76
N ILE A 39 2.16 9.15 2.29
CA ILE A 39 1.83 8.98 3.72
C ILE A 39 3.14 8.61 4.44
N PRO A 40 3.68 9.50 5.29
CA PRO A 40 5.02 9.32 5.84
C PRO A 40 5.20 8.01 6.60
N GLY A 41 6.24 7.26 6.23
CA GLY A 41 6.65 6.03 6.92
C GLY A 41 5.65 4.86 6.92
N LEU A 42 4.58 4.93 6.12
CA LEU A 42 3.54 3.90 6.10
C LEU A 42 3.99 2.57 5.47
N VAL A 43 5.05 2.57 4.65
CA VAL A 43 5.58 1.36 4.03
C VAL A 43 6.65 0.72 4.93
N GLY A 44 6.41 -0.52 5.32
CA GLY A 44 7.28 -1.37 6.14
C GLY A 44 6.46 -2.38 6.94
N TRP A 45 7.02 -3.28 7.76
CA TRP A 45 8.42 -3.71 7.84
C TRP A 45 8.84 -4.43 6.56
N GLU A 46 7.97 -5.28 6.04
CA GLU A 46 8.09 -5.93 4.74
C GLU A 46 7.19 -5.24 3.72
N TRP A 47 7.59 -5.34 2.46
CA TRP A 47 6.89 -4.73 1.34
C TRP A 47 7.03 -5.62 0.09
N HIS A 48 6.17 -5.40 -0.89
CA HIS A 48 6.16 -6.15 -2.15
C HIS A 48 6.57 -5.27 -3.33
N GLY A 49 7.39 -5.78 -4.23
CA GLY A 49 7.77 -5.16 -5.51
C GLY A 49 7.45 -6.06 -6.69
N ASP A 50 8.07 -5.78 -7.83
CA ASP A 50 8.03 -6.62 -9.05
C ASP A 50 6.60 -7.10 -9.42
N PRO A 51 5.74 -6.17 -9.88
CA PRO A 51 4.34 -6.45 -10.17
C PRO A 51 4.19 -7.56 -11.22
N ALA A 52 3.14 -8.36 -11.11
CA ALA A 52 2.82 -9.39 -12.08
C ALA A 52 2.33 -8.78 -13.40
N ASN A 53 2.52 -9.53 -14.50
CA ASN A 53 1.90 -9.21 -15.78
C ASN A 53 0.46 -9.77 -15.85
N ILE A 54 -0.44 -9.20 -15.04
CA ILE A 54 -1.86 -9.58 -15.01
C ILE A 54 -2.67 -8.56 -15.84
N PRO A 55 -3.52 -9.00 -16.79
CA PRO A 55 -4.39 -8.09 -17.52
C PRO A 55 -5.26 -7.24 -16.57
N GLY A 56 -5.25 -5.92 -16.78
CA GLY A 56 -6.01 -4.98 -15.94
C GLY A 56 -5.36 -4.65 -14.60
N LEU A 57 -4.12 -5.09 -14.34
CA LEU A 57 -3.38 -4.67 -13.15
C LEU A 57 -2.93 -3.22 -13.25
N GLU A 58 -3.25 -2.47 -12.20
CA GLU A 58 -2.95 -1.07 -12.05
C GLU A 58 -1.98 -0.87 -10.88
N ILE A 59 -0.93 -0.08 -11.10
CA ILE A 59 -0.01 0.37 -10.04
C ILE A 59 -0.59 1.65 -9.44
N VAL A 60 -1.11 1.57 -8.22
CA VAL A 60 -1.85 2.67 -7.57
C VAL A 60 -0.99 3.49 -6.60
N ALA A 61 0.10 2.91 -6.10
CA ALA A 61 1.15 3.60 -5.36
C ALA A 61 2.50 2.91 -5.56
N GLN A 62 3.58 3.68 -5.55
CA GLN A 62 4.94 3.17 -5.77
C GLN A 62 5.97 4.14 -5.22
N GLY A 63 7.07 3.63 -4.69
CA GLY A 63 8.17 4.44 -4.19
C GLY A 63 9.41 3.63 -3.86
N THR A 64 10.51 4.34 -3.62
CA THR A 64 11.78 3.72 -3.24
C THR A 64 11.80 3.42 -1.76
N THR A 65 12.08 2.17 -1.40
CA THR A 65 12.34 1.75 -0.03
C THR A 65 13.82 1.83 0.28
N ASN A 66 14.12 2.03 1.56
CA ASN A 66 15.49 1.98 2.06
C ASN A 66 15.60 1.03 3.27
N SER A 67 16.74 0.37 3.40
CA SER A 67 17.07 -0.52 4.50
C SER A 67 18.59 -0.62 4.67
N GLY A 68 19.04 -1.26 5.76
CA GLY A 68 20.45 -1.61 5.91
C GLY A 68 20.99 -2.56 4.84
N ALA A 69 20.12 -3.28 4.13
CA ALA A 69 20.48 -4.20 3.04
C ALA A 69 20.46 -3.54 1.64
N GLY A 70 20.15 -2.24 1.56
CA GLY A 70 20.05 -1.49 0.32
C GLY A 70 18.64 -0.98 0.02
N THR A 71 18.45 -0.48 -1.20
CA THR A 71 17.20 0.09 -1.68
C THR A 71 16.40 -0.90 -2.52
N GLY A 72 15.10 -0.62 -2.63
CA GLY A 72 14.20 -1.35 -3.51
C GLY A 72 13.03 -0.48 -3.96
N THR A 73 12.10 -1.06 -4.72
CA THR A 73 10.89 -0.36 -5.18
C THR A 73 9.67 -1.15 -4.76
N TYR A 74 8.96 -0.66 -3.74
CA TYR A 74 7.67 -1.24 -3.40
C TYR A 74 6.63 -0.83 -4.45
N THR A 75 5.68 -1.70 -4.73
CA THR A 75 4.61 -1.46 -5.70
C THR A 75 3.29 -1.94 -5.12
N SER A 76 2.38 -0.99 -4.86
CA SER A 76 0.98 -1.29 -4.51
C SER A 76 0.16 -1.45 -5.79
N THR A 77 -0.64 -2.51 -5.82
CA THR A 77 -1.36 -2.93 -7.02
C THR A 77 -2.83 -3.15 -6.74
N LEU A 78 -3.64 -2.97 -7.78
CA LEU A 78 -5.05 -3.28 -7.80
C LEU A 78 -5.37 -3.96 -9.13
N TYR A 79 -6.16 -5.03 -9.13
CA TYR A 79 -6.64 -5.63 -10.38
C TYR A 79 -7.96 -6.39 -10.20
N PRO A 80 -8.80 -6.43 -11.26
CA PRO A 80 -10.00 -7.28 -11.27
C PRO A 80 -9.64 -8.73 -11.60
N GLY A 81 -10.27 -9.67 -10.92
CA GLY A 81 -10.21 -11.09 -11.23
C GLY A 81 -11.33 -11.55 -12.17
N PRO A 82 -11.20 -12.75 -12.75
CA PRO A 82 -12.08 -13.24 -13.81
C PRO A 82 -13.53 -13.50 -13.36
N LYS A 83 -13.82 -13.48 -12.06
CA LYS A 83 -15.16 -13.71 -11.50
C LYS A 83 -15.77 -12.46 -10.86
N GLY A 84 -15.36 -11.28 -11.31
CA GLY A 84 -15.80 -10.00 -10.73
C GLY A 84 -15.21 -9.72 -9.33
N ASN A 85 -14.28 -10.54 -8.88
CA ASN A 85 -13.53 -10.28 -7.66
C ASN A 85 -12.49 -9.17 -7.88
N LEU A 86 -12.00 -8.58 -6.79
CA LEU A 86 -10.99 -7.53 -6.83
C LEU A 86 -9.85 -7.90 -5.90
N VAL A 87 -8.61 -7.66 -6.31
CA VAL A 87 -7.42 -7.92 -5.51
C VAL A 87 -6.65 -6.62 -5.32
N PHE A 88 -6.58 -6.15 -4.08
CA PHE A 88 -5.77 -5.00 -3.68
C PHE A 88 -4.58 -5.47 -2.83
N ASN A 89 -3.40 -4.99 -3.17
CA ASN A 89 -2.18 -5.19 -2.40
C ASN A 89 -1.60 -3.83 -2.04
N ALA A 90 -1.70 -3.46 -0.76
CA ALA A 90 -1.16 -2.21 -0.22
C ALA A 90 0.39 -2.18 -0.18
N SER A 91 1.06 -3.32 -0.33
CA SER A 91 2.51 -3.42 -0.30
C SER A 91 3.16 -2.91 1.00
N SER A 92 2.48 -3.11 2.14
CA SER A 92 3.00 -2.77 3.46
C SER A 92 2.37 -3.65 4.55
N CYS A 93 3.19 -4.14 5.48
CA CYS A 93 2.70 -4.78 6.71
C CYS A 93 2.05 -3.77 7.67
N TRP A 94 2.49 -2.51 7.63
CA TRP A 94 2.04 -1.47 8.56
C TRP A 94 0.77 -0.76 8.11
N TRP A 95 0.07 -1.25 7.07
CA TRP A 95 -1.22 -0.67 6.64
C TRP A 95 -2.22 -0.52 7.80
N GLY A 96 -2.21 -1.49 8.74
CA GLY A 96 -3.06 -1.46 9.93
C GLY A 96 -2.80 -0.29 10.89
N ASP A 97 -1.56 0.22 10.98
CA ASP A 97 -1.23 1.39 11.80
C ASP A 97 -1.97 2.63 11.30
N GLY A 98 -2.06 2.79 9.98
CA GLY A 98 -2.82 3.85 9.32
C GLY A 98 -4.34 3.74 9.49
N LEU A 99 -4.86 2.58 9.93
CA LEU A 99 -6.29 2.36 10.15
C LEU A 99 -6.73 2.73 11.57
N SER A 100 -6.01 2.24 12.58
CA SER A 100 -6.44 2.37 13.97
C SER A 100 -5.31 2.14 14.97
N GLU A 101 -5.41 2.78 16.13
CA GLU A 101 -4.54 2.57 17.29
C GLU A 101 -5.41 2.12 18.48
N PRO A 102 -5.71 0.81 18.60
CA PRO A 102 -6.50 0.30 19.71
C PRO A 102 -5.71 0.34 21.03
N PRO A 103 -6.37 0.29 22.21
CA PRO A 103 -5.69 0.26 23.50
C PRO A 103 -4.63 -0.84 23.57
N GLY A 104 -3.41 -0.46 23.99
CA GLY A 104 -2.27 -1.37 24.09
C GLY A 104 -1.50 -1.58 22.79
N TYR A 105 -1.90 -0.95 21.68
CA TYR A 105 -1.11 -0.96 20.45
C TYR A 105 0.23 -0.25 20.66
N VAL A 106 1.31 -0.87 20.18
CA VAL A 106 2.66 -0.31 20.19
C VAL A 106 3.09 -0.12 18.76
N ARG A 107 3.30 1.14 18.39
CA ARG A 107 3.70 1.54 17.04
C ARG A 107 5.08 0.98 16.69
N PRO A 108 5.22 0.28 15.55
CA PRO A 108 6.50 -0.28 15.14
C PRO A 108 7.43 0.80 14.59
N ALA A 109 8.74 0.62 14.74
CA ALA A 109 9.75 1.40 14.06
C ALA A 109 10.88 0.49 13.60
N ALA A 110 11.23 0.52 12.31
CA ALA A 110 12.29 -0.30 11.74
C ALA A 110 12.85 0.33 10.46
N HIS A 111 14.11 0.03 10.13
CA HIS A 111 14.77 0.46 8.88
C HIS A 111 14.70 1.97 8.61
N GLY A 112 14.75 2.79 9.66
CA GLY A 112 14.67 4.24 9.54
C GLY A 112 13.28 4.80 9.22
N ALA A 113 12.23 3.97 9.26
CA ALA A 113 10.84 4.38 9.11
C ALA A 113 10.00 4.01 10.34
N THR A 114 8.96 4.82 10.57
CA THR A 114 7.88 4.56 11.52
C THR A 114 6.61 5.10 10.88
N PRO A 115 5.51 4.31 10.83
CA PRO A 115 4.22 4.84 10.45
C PRO A 115 3.79 5.86 11.53
N GLN A 116 2.88 6.78 11.21
CA GLN A 116 2.56 7.93 12.07
C GLN A 116 1.26 7.75 12.90
N GLY A 117 0.66 6.57 12.85
CA GLY A 117 -0.66 6.30 13.40
C GLY A 117 -1.80 6.45 12.40
N PRO A 118 -3.05 6.48 12.91
CA PRO A 118 -4.23 6.56 12.07
C PRO A 118 -4.19 7.76 11.12
N ASP A 119 -4.36 7.49 9.82
CA ASP A 119 -4.35 8.51 8.78
C ASP A 119 -5.66 8.43 7.98
N LYS A 120 -6.36 9.56 7.88
CA LYS A 120 -7.65 9.66 7.18
C LYS A 120 -7.56 9.17 5.74
N ARG A 121 -6.43 9.35 5.05
CA ARG A 121 -6.22 8.91 3.68
C ARG A 121 -6.27 7.37 3.59
N VAL A 122 -5.60 6.67 4.51
CA VAL A 122 -5.61 5.19 4.60
C VAL A 122 -7.01 4.66 4.89
N GLN A 123 -7.72 5.30 5.83
CA GLN A 123 -9.09 4.94 6.17
C GLN A 123 -10.05 5.14 4.98
N VAL A 124 -9.94 6.24 4.24
CA VAL A 124 -10.75 6.50 3.05
C VAL A 124 -10.44 5.51 1.93
N ILE A 125 -9.16 5.24 1.66
CA ILE A 125 -8.74 4.22 0.66
C ILE A 125 -9.38 2.86 0.99
N THR A 126 -9.30 2.46 2.25
CA THR A 126 -9.85 1.18 2.72
C THR A 126 -11.38 1.18 2.67
N THR A 127 -12.02 2.30 3.01
CA THR A 127 -13.48 2.46 2.90
C THR A 127 -13.94 2.32 1.44
N ASN A 128 -13.31 3.05 0.51
CA ASN A 128 -13.63 2.98 -0.91
C ASN A 128 -13.49 1.54 -1.45
N LEU A 129 -12.42 0.84 -1.07
CA LEU A 129 -12.21 -0.56 -1.45
C LEU A 129 -13.34 -1.46 -0.93
N LEU A 130 -13.67 -1.35 0.35
CA LEU A 130 -14.72 -2.17 0.97
C LEU A 130 -16.10 -1.87 0.40
N ASP A 131 -16.39 -0.61 0.09
CA ASP A 131 -17.66 -0.22 -0.51
C ASP A 131 -17.78 -0.73 -1.96
N HIS A 132 -16.68 -0.71 -2.72
CA HIS A 132 -16.65 -1.33 -4.05
C HIS A 132 -16.91 -2.84 -3.98
N LEU A 133 -16.32 -3.53 -3.00
CA LEU A 133 -16.52 -4.98 -2.80
C LEU A 133 -17.95 -5.34 -2.37
N LYS A 134 -18.66 -4.44 -1.69
CA LYS A 134 -20.06 -4.66 -1.27
C LYS A 134 -21.08 -4.35 -2.37
N ALA A 135 -20.72 -3.54 -3.35
CA ALA A 135 -21.61 -3.12 -4.43
C ALA A 135 -21.69 -4.12 -5.59
N GLN A 136 -20.82 -5.14 -5.59
CA GLN A 136 -20.83 -6.28 -6.52
C GLN A 136 -21.68 -7.42 -5.96
#